data_AF-A0A1Q8Q3U0-F1
#
_entry.id   AF-A0A1Q8Q3U0-F1
#
_cell.length_a   1.000
_cell.length_b   1.000
_cell.length_c   1.000
_cell.angle_alpha   90.00
_cell.angle_beta   90.00
_cell.angle_gamma   90.00
#
_symmetry.space_group_name_H-M   'P 1'
#
loop_
_entity.id
_entity.type
_entity.pdbx_description
1 polymer ?
#
loop_
_entity_poly.entity_id
_entity_poly.type
_entity_poly.pdbx_seq_one_letter_code
_entity_poly.pdbx_strand_id
1 'polypeptide(L)' 'MMKRDIVTLLGGFLTSLFLFLGTIGVSFDWFTPKSIDAFIMLSSAAGALFINLYAVWKNTYVSKKARKQKEVLKQKGLK' A
#
# COMPACT_ATOMS: atom_id res chain seq x y z
N MET A 1 12.09 11.05 -11.34
CA MET A 1 11.35 12.33 -11.40
C MET A 1 10.00 12.17 -12.10
N MET A 2 9.96 11.63 -13.33
CA MET A 2 8.72 11.40 -14.12
C MET A 2 7.50 10.73 -13.46
N LYS A 3 7.68 9.81 -12.50
CA LYS A 3 6.54 9.01 -11.98
C LYS A 3 5.54 9.84 -11.16
N ARG A 4 6.00 10.88 -10.47
CA ARG A 4 5.13 11.72 -9.62
C ARG A 4 4.30 12.68 -10.46
N ASP A 5 4.87 13.18 -11.55
CA ASP A 5 4.18 14.08 -12.48
C ASP A 5 3.03 13.36 -13.18
N ILE A 6 3.25 12.12 -13.63
CA ILE A 6 2.20 11.28 -14.24
C ILE A 6 1.04 11.01 -13.27
N VAL A 7 1.34 10.71 -12.00
CA VAL A 7 0.30 10.48 -10.98
C VAL A 7 -0.52 11.76 -10.73
N THR A 8 0.16 12.91 -10.71
CA THR A 8 -0.49 14.21 -10.55
C THR A 8 -1.38 14.56 -11.75
N LEU A 9 -0.86 14.35 -12.96
CA LEU A 9 -1.59 14.60 -14.21
C LEU A 9 -2.82 13.69 -14.33
N LEU A 10 -2.66 12.41 -14.00
CA LEU A 10 -3.73 11.43 -14.02
C LEU A 10 -4.80 11.76 -12.96
N GLY A 11 -4.38 12.15 -11.75
CA GLY A 11 -5.30 12.59 -10.70
C GLY A 11 -6.11 13.83 -11.09
N GLY A 12 -5.44 14.84 -11.67
CA GLY A 12 -6.10 16.03 -12.18
C GLY A 12 -7.10 15.71 -13.31
N PHE A 13 -6.69 14.88 -14.28
CA PHE A 13 -7.57 14.43 -15.36
C PHE A 13 -8.80 13.67 -14.84
N LEU A 14 -8.61 12.70 -13.94
CA LEU A 14 -9.70 11.91 -13.37
C LEU A 14 -10.67 12.77 -12.55
N THR A 15 -10.15 13.79 -11.84
CA THR A 15 -10.98 14.74 -11.10
C THR A 15 -11.85 15.57 -12.05
N SER A 16 -11.26 16.12 -13.11
CA SER A 16 -11.99 16.87 -14.14
C SER A 16 -13.00 15.99 -14.87
N LEU A 17 -12.66 14.73 -15.17
CA LEU A 17 -13.57 13.78 -15.78
C LEU A 17 -14.76 13.46 -14.87
N PHE A 18 -14.51 13.24 -13.57
CA PHE A 18 -15.56 13.00 -12.59
C PHE A 18 -16.53 14.19 -12.50
N LEU A 19 -16.01 15.42 -12.47
CA LEU A 19 -16.83 16.64 -12.48
C LEU A 19 -17.66 16.76 -13.76
N PHE A 20 -17.05 16.49 -14.93
CA PHE A 20 -17.76 16.50 -16.21
C PHE A 20 -18.91 15.48 -16.23
N LEU A 21 -18.67 14.26 -15.75
CA LEU A 21 -19.71 13.23 -15.63
C LEU A 21 -20.87 13.72 -14.76
N GLY A 22 -20.57 14.38 -13.63
CA GLY A 22 -21.58 15.04 -12.80
C GLY A 22 -22.39 16.11 -13.55
N THR A 23 -21.74 16.94 -14.38
CA THR A 23 -22.45 17.98 -15.15
C THR A 23 -23.41 17.43 -16.21
N ILE A 24 -23.14 16.25 -16.78
CA ILE A 24 -24.02 15.60 -17.75
C ILE A 24 -25.05 14.66 -17.09
N GLY A 25 -25.15 14.67 -15.76
CA GLY A 25 -26.13 13.89 -14.99
C GLY A 25 -25.70 12.44 -14.68
N VAL A 26 -24.46 12.06 -14.95
CA VAL A 26 -23.92 10.77 -14.53
C VAL A 26 -23.48 10.88 -13.07
N SER A 27 -24.15 10.13 -12.20
CA SER A 27 -23.88 10.07 -10.76
C SER A 27 -23.47 8.67 -10.33
N PHE A 28 -22.71 8.59 -9.24
CA PHE A 28 -22.18 7.34 -8.71
C PHE A 28 -22.57 7.21 -7.24
N ASP A 29 -23.61 6.42 -6.93
CA ASP A 29 -24.12 6.25 -5.56
C ASP A 29 -23.09 5.66 -4.58
N TRP A 30 -22.10 4.94 -5.10
CA TRP A 30 -21.01 4.39 -4.30
C TRP A 30 -19.91 5.41 -4.01
N PHE A 31 -19.82 6.53 -4.74
CA PHE A 31 -18.79 7.56 -4.57
C PHE A 31 -19.19 8.57 -3.48
N THR A 32 -19.38 8.07 -2.27
CA THR A 32 -19.73 8.87 -1.09
C THR A 32 -18.51 9.08 -0.18
N PRO A 33 -18.53 10.09 0.71
CA PRO A 33 -17.46 10.29 1.69
C PRO A 33 -17.14 9.02 2.49
N LYS A 34 -18.19 8.28 2.90
CA LYS A 34 -18.05 7.03 3.65
C LYS A 34 -17.30 5.94 2.88
N SER A 35 -17.59 5.79 1.59
CA SER A 35 -16.89 4.82 0.73
C SER A 35 -15.45 5.24 0.47
N ILE A 36 -15.19 6.54 0.31
CA ILE A 36 -13.84 7.09 0.15
C ILE A 36 -13.00 6.80 1.39
N ASP A 37 -13.54 7.09 2.58
CA ASP A 37 -12.86 6.82 3.85
C ASP A 37 -12.56 5.33 4.04
N ALA A 38 -13.54 4.46 3.74
CA ALA A 38 -13.36 3.02 3.79
C ALA A 38 -12.26 2.55 2.81
N PHE A 39 -12.21 3.12 1.61
CA PHE A 39 -11.18 2.80 0.62
C PHE A 39 -9.78 3.26 1.06
N ILE A 40 -9.67 4.45 1.67
CA ILE A 40 -8.42 4.96 2.25
C ILE A 40 -7.94 4.03 3.38
N MET A 41 -8.85 3.63 4.26
CA MET A 41 -8.54 2.71 5.36
C MET A 41 -8.07 1.35 4.84
N LEU A 42 -8.78 0.77 3.87
CA LEU A 42 -8.40 -0.48 3.21
C LEU A 42 -7.01 -0.38 2.57
N SER A 43 -6.77 0.68 1.79
CA SER A 43 -5.48 0.91 1.11
C SER A 43 -4.33 1.05 2.10
N SER A 44 -4.57 1.74 3.22
CA SER A 44 -3.59 1.91 4.29
C SER A 44 -3.26 0.59 4.97
N ALA A 45 -4.28 -0.21 5.30
CA ALA A 45 -4.11 -1.54 5.89
C ALA A 45 -3.38 -2.50 4.93
N ALA A 46 -3.71 -2.46 3.64
CA ALA A 46 -3.03 -3.23 2.60
C ALA A 46 -1.55 -2.84 2.48
N GLY A 47 -1.25 -1.54 2.51
CA GLY A 47 0.13 -1.04 2.53
C GLY A 47 0.92 -1.54 3.75
N ALA A 48 0.32 -1.46 4.94
CA ALA A 48 0.93 -1.97 6.17
C ALA A 48 1.17 -3.49 6.10
N LEU A 49 0.21 -4.26 5.57
CA LEU A 49 0.36 -5.70 5.37
C LEU A 49 1.52 -6.00 4.42
N PHE A 50 1.61 -5.31 3.28
CA PHE A 50 2.65 -5.53 2.29
C PHE A 50 4.05 -5.24 2.85
N ILE A 51 4.19 -4.16 3.62
CA ILE A 51 5.45 -3.82 4.30
C ILE A 51 5.83 -4.91 5.31
N ASN A 52 4.88 -5.41 6.10
CA ASN A 52 5.15 -6.46 7.07
C ASN A 52 5.53 -7.78 6.40
N LEU A 53 4.80 -8.20 5.37
CA LEU A 53 5.15 -9.40 4.60
C LEU A 53 6.53 -9.30 3.98
N TYR A 54 6.86 -8.14 3.40
CA TYR A 54 8.19 -7.88 2.85
C TYR A 54 9.28 -7.92 3.92
N ALA A 55 9.03 -7.34 5.09
CA ALA A 55 9.96 -7.36 6.22
C ALA A 55 10.20 -8.79 6.73
N VAL A 56 9.14 -9.59 6.90
CA VAL A 56 9.23 -10.99 7.32
C VAL A 56 10.01 -11.80 6.28
N TRP A 57 9.68 -11.67 5.00
CA TRP A 57 10.38 -12.37 3.93
C TRP A 57 11.87 -12.01 3.91
N LYS A 58 12.20 -10.71 3.98
CA LYS A 58 13.59 -10.24 4.02
C LYS A 58 14.35 -10.75 5.25
N ASN A 59 13.71 -10.75 6.42
CA ASN A 59 14.32 -11.25 7.66
C ASN A 59 14.54 -12.75 7.63
N THR A 60 13.61 -13.52 7.07
CA THR A 60 13.69 -14.98 7.03
C THR A 60 14.68 -15.47 5.98
N TYR A 61 14.67 -14.89 4.78
CA TYR A 61 15.39 -15.46 3.63
C TYR A 61 16.62 -14.69 3.19
N VAL A 62 16.63 -13.36 3.37
CA VAL A 62 17.68 -12.49 2.81
C VAL A 62 18.69 -12.06 3.88
N SER A 63 18.27 -11.93 5.13
CA SER A 63 19.12 -11.39 6.20
C SER A 63 20.17 -12.40 6.68
N LYS A 64 21.42 -12.20 6.26
CA LYS A 64 22.60 -12.94 6.77
C LYS A 64 22.78 -12.78 8.29
N LYS A 65 22.39 -11.63 8.86
CA LYS A 65 22.44 -11.38 10.31
C LYS A 65 21.44 -12.26 11.07
N ALA A 66 20.22 -12.39 10.56
CA ALA A 66 19.21 -13.25 11.17
C ALA A 66 19.62 -14.73 11.14
N ARG A 67 20.22 -15.19 10.02
CA ARG A 67 20.81 -16.54 9.94
C ARG A 67 21.91 -16.78 10.98
N LYS A 68 22.88 -15.86 11.07
CA LYS A 68 23.96 -15.95 12.08
C LYS A 68 23.41 -15.93 13.51
N GLN A 69 22.41 -15.09 13.79
CA GLN A 69 21.76 -15.06 15.10
C GLN A 69 21.05 -16.39 15.43
N LYS A 70 20.41 -17.01 14.43
CA LYS A 70 19.77 -18.33 14.57
C LYS A 70 20.80 -19.44 14.84
N GLU A 71 21.95 -19.40 14.17
CA GLU A 71 23.08 -20.32 14.44
C GLU A 71 23.65 -20.15 15.85
N VAL A 72 23.88 -18.90 16.29
CA VAL A 72 24.38 -18.61 17.65
C VAL A 72 23.36 -19.01 18.73
N LEU A 73 22.07 -18.80 18.50
CA LEU A 73 21.01 -19.23 19.43
C LEU A 73 20.95 -20.76 19.58
N LYS A 74 21.12 -21.50 18.46
CA LYS A 74 21.25 -22.96 18.47
C LYS A 74 22.47 -23.44 19.24
N GLN A 75 23.63 -22.81 19.02
CA GLN A 75 24.87 -23.15 19.74
C GLN A 75 24.75 -22.93 21.25
N LYS A 76 23.94 -21.95 21.67
CA LYS A 76 23.69 -21.66 23.09
C LYS A 76 22.53 -22.46 23.70
N GLY A 77 21.86 -23.34 22.93
CA GLY A 77 20.72 -24.13 23.39
C GLY A 77 19.47 -23.30 23.73
N LEU A 78 19.39 -22.06 23.24
CA LEU A 78 18.32 -21.12 23.57
C LEU A 78 17.15 -21.16 22.57
N LYS A 79 17.30 -21.86 21.43
CA LYS A 79 16.26 -22.14 20.43
C LYS A 79 16.74 -23.10 19.33
#